data_AF-A0A1T1I8L5-F1
#
_entry.id   AF-A0A1T1I8L5-F1
#
_cell.length_a   1.000
_cell.length_b   1.000
_cell.length_c   1.000
_cell.angle_alpha   90.00
_cell.angle_beta   90.00
_cell.angle_gamma   90.00
#
_symmetry.space_group_name_H-M   'P 1'
#
loop_
_entity.id
_entity.type
_entity.pdbx_description
1 polymer ?
#
loop_
_entity_poly.entity_id
_entity_poly.type
_entity_poly.pdbx_seq_one_letter_code
_entity_poly.pdbx_strand_id
1 'polypeptide(L)'
;MSRDTFIRIGCALLAHGLAVALFYLAHLLGVPLYLQLFGSISRGVAVGLGVYYLFILFIGVNVLAALVPNLKLKLGLILLPVLASAWMFFPSNPIRGMVYCALSSGLPLLAIWLAQRLHRLLRSKDLPHE
;
A
#
# COMPACT_ATOMS: atom_id res chain seq x y z
N MET A 1 2.60 20.33 19.18
CA MET A 1 3.13 19.40 18.15
C MET A 1 4.31 20.09 17.48
N SER A 2 5.49 19.46 17.42
CA SER A 2 6.70 20.10 16.85
C SER A 2 6.61 20.22 15.33
N ARG A 3 7.19 21.28 14.74
CA ARG A 3 7.28 21.49 13.28
C ARG A 3 7.85 20.28 12.55
N ASP A 4 8.85 19.64 13.14
CA ASP A 4 9.45 18.40 12.61
C ASP A 4 8.45 17.24 12.57
N THR A 5 7.64 17.10 13.62
CA THR A 5 6.57 16.08 13.66
C THR A 5 5.52 16.32 12.58
N PHE A 6 5.18 17.59 12.32
CA PHE A 6 4.24 17.96 11.26
C PHE A 6 4.79 17.61 9.87
N ILE A 7 6.04 17.99 9.56
CA ILE A 7 6.70 17.67 8.29
C ILE A 7 6.76 16.16 8.08
N ARG A 8 7.17 15.41 9.11
CA ARG A 8 7.25 13.95 9.06
C ARG A 8 5.90 13.30 8.72
N ILE A 9 4.83 13.73 9.38
CA ILE A 9 3.47 13.22 9.14
C ILE A 9 3.00 13.62 7.74
N GLY A 10 3.25 14.86 7.30
CA GLY A 10 2.92 15.32 5.94
C GLY A 10 3.60 14.46 4.86
N CYS A 11 4.90 14.24 4.96
CA CYS A 11 5.63 13.36 4.05
C CYS A 11 5.09 11.92 4.05
N ALA A 12 4.74 11.40 5.22
CA ALA A 12 4.18 10.06 5.34
C ALA A 12 2.80 9.94 4.71
N LEU A 13 1.90 10.91 4.95
CA LEU A 13 0.56 10.95 4.35
C LEU A 13 0.64 11.05 2.83
N LEU A 14 1.53 11.89 2.29
CA LEU A 14 1.73 12.00 0.85
C LEU A 14 2.22 10.68 0.24
N ALA A 15 3.23 10.05 0.85
CA ALA A 15 3.80 8.81 0.33
C ALA A 15 2.80 7.63 0.41
N HIS A 16 2.08 7.50 1.53
CA HIS A 16 1.08 6.45 1.71
C HIS A 16 -0.18 6.72 0.87
N GLY A 17 -0.57 7.98 0.67
CA GLY A 17 -1.63 8.37 -0.25
C GLY A 17 -1.30 8.00 -1.70
N LEU A 18 -0.05 8.21 -2.11
CA LEU A 18 0.44 7.76 -3.42
C LEU A 18 0.38 6.23 -3.54
N ALA A 19 0.76 5.48 -2.51
CA ALA A 19 0.63 4.02 -2.50
C ALA A 19 -0.84 3.56 -2.68
N VAL A 20 -1.79 4.22 -2.01
CA VAL A 20 -3.23 3.95 -2.18
C VAL A 20 -3.69 4.24 -3.61
N ALA A 21 -3.30 5.37 -4.18
CA ALA A 21 -3.65 5.72 -5.56
C ALA A 21 -3.07 4.71 -6.56
N LEU A 22 -1.80 4.32 -6.40
CA LEU A 22 -1.15 3.34 -7.25
C LEU A 22 -1.79 1.95 -7.14
N PHE A 23 -2.21 1.54 -5.94
CA PHE A 23 -2.95 0.28 -5.77
C PHE A 23 -4.26 0.32 -6.56
N TYR A 24 -5.02 1.40 -6.44
CA TYR A 24 -6.28 1.57 -7.17
C TYR A 24 -6.08 1.56 -8.70
N LEU A 25 -5.08 2.28 -9.20
CA LEU A 25 -4.73 2.29 -10.63
C LEU A 25 -4.28 0.91 -11.11
N ALA A 26 -3.44 0.22 -10.34
CA ALA A 26 -3.01 -1.14 -10.65
C ALA A 26 -4.19 -2.12 -10.70
N HIS A 27 -5.20 -1.95 -9.84
CA HIS A 27 -6.43 -2.71 -9.91
C HIS A 27 -7.25 -2.38 -11.17
N LEU A 28 -7.48 -1.09 -11.41
CA LEU A 28 -8.31 -0.59 -12.51
C LEU A 28 -7.78 -1.07 -13.87
N LEU A 29 -6.46 -1.06 -14.05
CA LEU A 29 -5.79 -1.48 -15.29
C LEU A 29 -5.48 -2.98 -15.30
N GLY A 30 -5.12 -3.54 -14.15
CA GLY A 30 -4.69 -4.92 -14.02
C GLY A 30 -5.82 -5.93 -14.17
N VAL A 31 -7.05 -5.62 -13.75
CA VAL A 31 -8.18 -6.54 -13.89
C VAL A 31 -8.56 -6.77 -15.36
N PRO A 32 -8.75 -5.74 -16.21
CA PRO A 32 -8.99 -5.95 -17.64
C PRO A 32 -7.87 -6.74 -18.31
N LEU A 33 -6.61 -6.38 -18.04
CA LEU A 33 -5.45 -7.08 -18.59
C LEU A 33 -5.42 -8.56 -18.16
N TYR A 34 -5.68 -8.82 -16.89
CA TYR A 34 -5.76 -10.19 -16.36
C TYR A 34 -6.86 -11.00 -17.06
N LEU A 35 -8.03 -10.41 -17.29
CA LEU A 35 -9.12 -11.09 -18.00
C LEU A 35 -8.78 -11.37 -19.47
N GLN A 36 -8.07 -10.45 -20.14
CA GLN A 36 -7.59 -10.68 -21.50
C GLN A 36 -6.58 -11.83 -21.59
N LEU A 37 -5.68 -11.93 -20.62
CA LEU A 37 -4.61 -12.93 -20.61
C LEU A 37 -5.06 -14.30 -20.05
N PHE A 38 -5.97 -14.31 -19.07
CA PHE A 38 -6.29 -15.49 -18.26
C PHE A 38 -7.81 -15.75 -18.15
N GLY A 39 -8.64 -15.12 -18.98
CA GLY A 39 -10.10 -15.17 -18.88
C GLY A 39 -10.70 -16.58 -18.89
N SER A 40 -10.07 -17.55 -19.57
CA SER A 40 -10.49 -18.95 -19.60
C SER A 40 -10.28 -19.69 -18.26
N ILE A 41 -9.31 -19.24 -17.45
CA ILE A 41 -8.95 -19.79 -16.12
C ILE A 41 -9.66 -18.98 -15.00
N SER A 42 -10.16 -17.78 -15.31
CA SER A 42 -10.82 -16.86 -14.38
C SER A 42 -12.27 -17.26 -14.08
N ARG A 43 -12.51 -18.45 -13.53
CA ARG A 43 -13.84 -18.83 -12.99
C ARG A 43 -13.93 -18.44 -11.52
N GLY A 44 -14.74 -17.42 -11.19
CA GLY A 44 -14.99 -17.01 -9.79
C GLY A 44 -15.90 -15.79 -9.66
N VAL A 45 -17.15 -16.02 -9.22
CA VAL A 45 -18.26 -15.05 -9.20
C VAL A 45 -18.23 -14.10 -7.97
N ALA A 46 -17.36 -14.33 -6.98
CA ALA A 46 -17.34 -13.56 -5.73
C ALA A 46 -16.21 -12.51 -5.60
N VAL A 47 -15.45 -12.25 -6.67
CA VAL A 47 -14.16 -11.52 -6.58
C VAL A 47 -14.34 -10.01 -6.31
N GLY A 48 -15.42 -9.39 -6.78
CA GLY A 48 -15.62 -7.94 -6.64
C GLY A 48 -15.67 -7.47 -5.19
N LEU A 49 -16.44 -8.17 -4.34
CA LEU A 49 -16.55 -7.85 -2.91
C LEU A 49 -15.23 -8.06 -2.17
N GLY A 50 -14.50 -9.12 -2.53
CA GLY A 50 -13.22 -9.42 -1.88
C GLY A 50 -12.19 -8.31 -2.08
N VAL A 51 -12.08 -7.80 -3.32
CA VAL A 51 -11.13 -6.72 -3.62
C VAL A 51 -11.58 -5.40 -2.98
N TYR A 52 -12.90 -5.15 -2.89
CA TYR A 52 -13.42 -3.97 -2.20
C TYR A 52 -13.01 -3.94 -0.72
N TYR A 53 -13.19 -5.04 0.02
CA TYR A 53 -12.77 -5.11 1.42
C TYR A 53 -11.25 -5.03 1.59
N LEU A 54 -10.49 -5.67 0.68
CA LEU A 54 -9.04 -5.54 0.68
C LEU A 54 -8.62 -4.07 0.49
N PHE A 55 -9.28 -3.34 -0.41
CA PHE A 55 -8.96 -1.94 -0.68
C PHE A 55 -9.25 -1.04 0.53
N ILE A 56 -10.38 -1.24 1.22
CA ILE A 56 -10.67 -0.53 2.47
C ILE A 56 -9.61 -0.83 3.54
N LEU A 57 -9.28 -2.11 3.73
CA LEU A 57 -8.24 -2.52 4.68
C LEU A 57 -6.89 -1.88 4.32
N PHE A 58 -6.54 -1.86 3.04
CA PHE A 58 -5.31 -1.26 2.53
C PHE A 58 -5.27 0.25 2.82
N ILE A 59 -6.36 0.98 2.59
CA ILE A 59 -6.47 2.41 2.95
C ILE A 59 -6.27 2.59 4.45
N GLY A 60 -7.02 1.86 5.27
CA GLY A 60 -6.93 1.95 6.73
C GLY A 60 -5.52 1.71 7.25
N VAL A 61 -4.86 0.65 6.76
CA VAL A 61 -3.49 0.30 7.12
C VAL A 61 -2.49 1.37 6.68
N ASN A 62 -2.62 1.94 5.49
CA ASN A 62 -1.73 3.01 5.02
C ASN A 62 -1.90 4.30 5.82
N VAL A 63 -3.12 4.66 6.20
CA VAL A 63 -3.39 5.81 7.09
C VAL A 63 -2.75 5.56 8.45
N LEU A 64 -2.98 4.40 9.07
CA LEU A 64 -2.38 4.06 10.36
C LEU A 64 -0.84 4.03 10.28
N ALA A 65 -0.27 3.45 9.22
CA ALA A 65 1.17 3.40 9.00
C ALA A 65 1.78 4.80 8.79
N ALA A 66 1.04 5.75 8.22
CA ALA A 66 1.49 7.13 8.09
C ALA A 66 1.58 7.85 9.46
N LEU A 67 0.64 7.58 10.36
CA LEU A 67 0.57 8.22 11.68
C LEU A 67 1.55 7.63 12.70
N VAL A 68 1.78 6.32 12.62
CA VAL A 68 2.65 5.59 13.55
C VAL A 68 4.12 5.97 13.34
N PRO A 69 4.91 6.24 14.40
CA PRO A 69 6.35 6.46 14.29
C PRO A 69 7.19 5.18 14.24
N ASN A 70 6.70 4.11 14.87
CA ASN A 70 7.46 2.88 15.08
C ASN A 70 7.47 2.00 13.82
N LEU A 71 8.67 1.75 13.26
CA LEU A 71 8.82 0.93 12.05
C LEU A 71 8.32 -0.50 12.24
N LYS A 72 8.58 -1.15 13.38
CA LYS A 72 8.12 -2.53 13.62
C LYS A 72 6.59 -2.62 13.57
N LEU A 73 5.91 -1.64 14.16
CA LEU A 73 4.46 -1.56 14.12
C LEU A 73 3.94 -1.31 12.69
N LYS A 74 4.61 -0.47 11.89
CA LYS A 74 4.28 -0.29 10.46
C LYS A 74 4.38 -1.61 9.69
N LEU A 75 5.47 -2.35 9.87
CA LEU A 75 5.68 -3.64 9.19
C LEU A 75 4.60 -4.65 9.61
N GLY A 76 4.24 -4.68 10.89
CA GLY A 76 3.12 -5.49 11.38
C GLY A 76 1.78 -5.11 10.75
N LEU A 77 1.49 -3.81 10.63
CA LEU A 77 0.29 -3.30 9.96
C LEU A 77 0.24 -3.71 8.47
N ILE A 78 1.37 -3.63 7.76
CA ILE A 78 1.48 -4.04 6.35
C ILE A 78 1.21 -5.54 6.16
N LEU A 79 1.53 -6.37 7.15
CA LEU A 79 1.25 -7.80 7.09
C LEU A 79 -0.26 -8.10 6.98
N LEU A 80 -1.11 -7.26 7.57
CA LEU A 80 -2.57 -7.49 7.58
C LEU A 80 -3.18 -7.59 6.17
N PRO A 81 -3.03 -6.59 5.26
CA PRO A 81 -3.57 -6.68 3.91
C PRO A 81 -2.87 -7.76 3.07
N VAL A 82 -1.62 -8.10 3.36
CA VAL A 82 -0.91 -9.20 2.68
C VAL A 82 -1.53 -10.55 3.03
N LEU A 83 -1.73 -10.82 4.32
CA LEU A 83 -2.36 -12.06 4.78
C LEU A 83 -3.82 -12.15 4.34
N ALA A 84 -4.56 -11.04 4.39
CA ALA A 84 -5.92 -10.95 3.86
C ALA A 84 -5.94 -11.27 2.36
N SER A 85 -5.02 -10.70 1.57
CA SER A 85 -4.90 -10.99 0.14
C SER A 85 -4.64 -12.47 -0.12
N ALA A 86 -3.69 -13.08 0.59
CA ALA A 86 -3.36 -14.48 0.44
C ALA A 86 -4.58 -15.37 0.76
N TRP A 87 -5.24 -15.13 1.90
CA TRP A 87 -6.39 -15.91 2.33
C TRP A 87 -7.59 -15.80 1.37
N MET A 88 -7.86 -14.59 0.87
CA MET A 88 -9.03 -14.35 0.01
C MET A 88 -8.82 -14.84 -1.43
N PHE A 89 -7.62 -14.69 -1.98
CA PHE A 89 -7.39 -14.90 -3.41
C PHE A 89 -6.64 -16.18 -3.76
N PHE A 90 -5.76 -16.72 -2.91
CA PHE A 90 -5.04 -17.96 -3.25
C PHE A 90 -5.94 -19.17 -3.53
N PRO A 91 -7.01 -19.43 -2.75
CA PRO A 91 -7.83 -20.62 -2.96
C PRO A 91 -8.56 -20.65 -4.32
N SER A 92 -8.89 -19.48 -4.87
CA SER A 92 -9.68 -19.36 -6.09
C SER A 92 -8.87 -18.90 -7.30
N ASN A 93 -7.91 -17.99 -7.09
CA ASN A 93 -7.18 -17.29 -8.13
C ASN A 93 -5.73 -16.99 -7.66
N PRO A 94 -4.83 -17.99 -7.67
CA PRO A 94 -3.48 -17.85 -7.12
C PRO A 94 -2.68 -16.71 -7.78
N ILE A 95 -2.82 -16.52 -9.10
CA ILE A 95 -2.17 -15.42 -9.83
C ILE A 95 -2.62 -14.05 -9.29
N ARG A 96 -3.93 -13.85 -9.11
CA ARG A 96 -4.46 -12.60 -8.54
C ARG A 96 -3.96 -12.39 -7.13
N GLY A 97 -3.95 -13.44 -6.32
CA GLY A 97 -3.43 -13.35 -4.96
C GLY A 97 -1.95 -12.96 -4.93
N MET A 98 -1.11 -13.51 -5.81
CA MET A 98 0.31 -13.13 -5.87
C MET A 98 0.46 -11.64 -6.19
N VAL A 99 -0.31 -11.13 -7.16
CA VAL A 99 -0.32 -9.71 -7.52
C VAL A 99 -0.78 -8.85 -6.35
N TYR A 100 -1.91 -9.18 -5.70
CA TYR A 100 -2.42 -8.40 -4.57
C TYR A 100 -1.50 -8.47 -3.35
N CYS A 101 -0.85 -9.60 -3.07
CA CYS A 101 0.17 -9.69 -2.03
C CYS A 101 1.38 -8.80 -2.34
N ALA A 102 1.86 -8.81 -3.59
CA ALA A 102 2.96 -7.96 -4.04
C ALA A 102 2.59 -6.47 -3.94
N LEU A 103 1.39 -6.07 -4.36
CA LEU A 103 0.91 -4.69 -4.23
C LEU A 103 0.72 -4.28 -2.77
N SER A 104 0.12 -5.15 -1.95
CA SER A 104 -0.18 -4.90 -0.55
C SER A 104 1.05 -4.81 0.35
N SER A 105 2.18 -5.40 -0.07
CA SER A 105 3.47 -5.31 0.62
C SER A 105 4.38 -4.25 0.01
N GLY A 106 4.57 -4.28 -1.30
CA GLY A 106 5.53 -3.44 -2.01
C GLY A 106 5.21 -1.96 -1.94
N LEU A 107 3.95 -1.57 -2.18
CA LEU A 107 3.57 -0.15 -2.21
C LEU A 107 3.72 0.52 -0.83
N PRO A 108 3.26 -0.07 0.29
CA PRO A 108 3.50 0.51 1.62
C PRO A 108 4.97 0.54 2.03
N LEU A 109 5.77 -0.47 1.65
CA LEU A 109 7.21 -0.46 1.93
C LEU A 109 7.93 0.67 1.17
N LEU A 110 7.58 0.86 -0.10
CA LEU A 110 8.07 1.98 -0.90
C LEU A 110 7.61 3.33 -0.32
N ALA A 111 6.38 3.41 0.18
CA ALA A 111 5.89 4.61 0.85
C ALA A 111 6.67 4.94 2.13
N ILE A 112 7.02 3.94 2.95
CA ILE A 112 7.87 4.13 4.13
C ILE A 112 9.24 4.69 3.72
N TRP A 113 9.87 4.07 2.73
CA TRP A 113 11.17 4.52 2.22
C TRP A 113 11.11 5.95 1.67
N LEU A 114 10.07 6.26 0.89
CA LEU A 114 9.87 7.56 0.28
C LEU A 114 9.62 8.63 1.35
N ALA A 115 8.76 8.36 2.34
CA ALA A 115 8.49 9.26 3.45
C ALA A 115 9.76 9.60 4.24
N GLN A 116 10.60 8.60 4.53
CA GLN A 116 11.88 8.80 5.20
C GLN A 116 12.85 9.63 4.35
N ARG A 117 12.87 9.41 3.03
CA ARG A 117 13.72 10.17 2.12
C ARG A 117 13.28 11.64 2.01
N LEU A 118 11.98 11.89 1.85
CA LEU A 118 11.41 13.24 1.81
C LEU A 118 11.65 14.01 3.12
N HIS A 119 11.43 13.37 4.28
CA HIS A 119 11.69 14.01 5.57
C HIS A 119 13.17 14.38 5.74
N ARG A 120 14.10 13.49 5.35
CA ARG A 120 15.54 13.81 5.39
C ARG A 120 15.92 14.97 4.46
N LEU A 121 15.38 15.01 3.25
CA LEU A 121 15.65 16.08 2.28
C LEU A 121 15.15 17.44 2.79
N LEU A 122 13.93 17.50 3.34
CA LEU A 122 13.38 18.73 3.90
C LEU A 122 14.15 19.18 5.14
N ARG A 123 14.52 18.25 6.02
CA ARG A 123 15.34 18.57 7.20
C ARG A 123 16.74 19.06 6.84
N SER A 124 17.36 18.51 5.79
CA SER A 124 18.68 18.96 5.31
C SER A 124 18.65 20.38 4.76
N LYS A 125 17.53 20.82 4.19
CA LYS A 125 17.37 22.17 3.64
C LYS A 125 17.17 23.23 4.74
N ASP A 126 16.75 22.80 5.93
CA ASP A 126 16.53 23.66 7.09
C ASP A 126 17.81 23.92 7.91
N LEU A 127 18.91 23.22 7.63
CA LEU A 127 20.22 23.50 8.25
C LEU A 127 20.97 24.51 7.37
N PRO A 128 21.21 25.75 7.83
CA PRO A 128 22.11 26.65 7.13
C PRO A 128 23.49 25.97 7.03
N HIS A 129 24.04 25.94 5.82
CA HIS A 129 25.44 25.60 5.61
C HIS A 129 26.28 26.66 6.31
N GLU A 130 26.70 26.38 7.55
CA GLU A 130 27.82 27.05 8.22
C GLU A 130 29.16 26.52 7.68
#